data_AF-A0A842VN57-F1
#
_entry.id   AF-A0A842VN57-F1
#
_cell.length_a   1.000
_cell.length_b   1.000
_cell.length_c   1.000
_cell.angle_alpha   90.00
_cell.angle_beta   90.00
_cell.angle_gamma   90.00
#
_symmetry.space_group_name_H-M   'P 1'
#
loop_
_entity.id
_entity.type
_entity.pdbx_description
1 polymer ?
#
loop_
_entity_poly.entity_id
_entity_poly.type
_entity_poly.pdbx_seq_one_letter_code
_entity_poly.pdbx_strand_id
1 'polypeptide(L)'
;MCDKKPFDEFKISYTNIQKIESILLRQNIKNKVQYKVWENDYRKVYNSNELNLHLYILHSVLYFLAQLFLSRYVLEDRPVPSCKNTSLQFFRKIQIEIKTQFPNKEIFDFDYFSPYFELHAEDQKYFVRLVGKLASSFFNLPIKNEYKFDYLIQSILSSSMRHKSGEFYTPPFLVQKMVKFGYKFGEKTIDPCCGTGNFLITIFKKILRSKNTMSEKINALNNIYGCDINQLSIFLTKINLLYLITSHITPSKFKLNIFNIDSLFFAENDGIAKEYLTAHSNQFDLVIGNPPWYTYRDLELLNAQKNVKKLAKKFKIKPSSKNILNIEISSLFFYAAREYFLQKEGKIFFVITKGVITGSHASRFRNFRGFKNIKIWMFDQKINNIFNIDFICLFAQKSNNLAYKSNLEIPVFLYTTNAKLNNIYLDNKITLILQKKEIFIPYSVIQKGDKVFTKKLIPKLESSKLLADGESYYKKCFHKGADLNPRSLIFVIKEILTDKLIKINPDDRVFKRAKKPWDKKFYKNNTVEGQYIFK
;
A
#
# COMPACT_ATOMS: atom_id res chain seq x y z
N MET A 1 -13.43 13.94 19.59
CA MET A 1 -12.17 14.40 20.23
C MET A 1 -10.99 13.50 19.84
N CYS A 2 -10.59 13.49 18.57
CA CYS A 2 -9.38 12.82 18.08
C CYS A 2 -8.75 13.69 16.99
N ASP A 3 -8.22 14.85 17.38
CA ASP A 3 -7.51 15.78 16.48
C ASP A 3 -6.16 16.22 17.09
N LYS A 4 -5.44 15.30 17.73
CA LYS A 4 -3.99 15.46 17.81
C LYS A 4 -3.42 15.03 16.46
N LYS A 5 -3.07 16.03 15.64
CA LYS A 5 -2.37 15.83 14.38
C LYS A 5 -1.13 14.94 14.64
N PRO A 6 -0.87 13.90 13.83
CA PRO A 6 0.29 13.01 14.00
C PRO A 6 1.66 13.70 13.83
N PHE A 7 1.67 15.02 13.66
CA PHE A 7 2.85 15.87 13.48
C PHE A 7 3.47 16.37 14.81
N ASP A 8 2.84 16.16 15.96
CA ASP A 8 3.33 16.74 17.23
C ASP A 8 4.59 16.04 17.79
N GLU A 9 4.83 14.77 17.45
CA GLU A 9 6.04 14.03 17.89
C GLU A 9 7.26 14.32 17.01
N PHE A 10 7.03 14.56 15.71
CA PHE A 10 8.03 15.02 14.76
C PHE A 10 7.71 16.46 14.38
N LYS A 11 7.90 17.41 15.31
CA LYS A 11 7.77 18.86 15.05
C LYS A 11 8.79 19.32 14.00
N ILE A 12 8.53 18.98 12.75
CA ILE A 12 9.15 19.59 11.59
C ILE A 12 8.47 20.95 11.47
N SER A 13 9.16 21.98 11.94
CA SER A 13 8.65 23.33 11.78
C SER A 13 8.47 23.61 10.29
N TYR A 14 7.28 24.04 9.90
CA TYR A 14 7.00 24.47 8.53
C TYR A 14 8.03 25.49 8.05
N THR A 15 8.49 26.37 8.96
CA THR A 15 9.55 27.35 8.70
C THR A 15 10.90 26.74 8.32
N ASN A 16 11.26 25.56 8.86
CA ASN A 16 12.50 24.87 8.51
C ASN A 16 12.44 24.30 7.09
N ILE A 17 11.30 23.73 6.70
CA ILE A 17 11.11 23.21 5.34
C ILE A 17 11.16 24.38 4.34
N GLN A 18 10.43 25.47 4.60
CA GLN A 18 10.44 26.65 3.72
C GLN A 18 11.83 27.24 3.49
N LYS A 19 12.68 27.23 4.53
CA LYS A 19 14.07 27.70 4.39
C LYS A 19 14.86 26.80 3.45
N ILE A 20 14.72 25.48 3.57
CA ILE A 20 15.38 24.49 2.69
C ILE A 20 14.81 24.60 1.27
N GLU A 21 13.50 24.77 1.10
CA GLU A 21 12.87 25.03 -0.19
C GLU A 21 13.51 26.25 -0.88
N SER A 22 13.66 27.35 -0.14
CA SER A 22 14.28 28.58 -0.64
C SER A 22 15.73 28.36 -1.06
N ILE A 23 16.51 27.60 -0.28
CA ILE A 23 17.89 27.22 -0.61
C ILE A 23 17.93 26.43 -1.92
N LEU A 24 17.12 25.38 -2.04
CA LEU A 24 17.09 24.51 -3.21
C LEU A 24 16.60 25.26 -4.47
N LEU A 25 15.66 26.20 -4.33
CA LEU A 25 15.21 27.05 -5.43
C LEU A 25 16.33 27.99 -5.92
N ARG A 26 17.08 28.62 -5.02
CA ARG A 26 18.26 29.44 -5.40
C ARG A 26 19.32 28.65 -6.17
N GLN A 27 19.41 27.35 -5.92
CA GLN A 27 20.33 26.42 -6.59
C GLN A 27 19.73 25.78 -7.85
N ASN A 28 18.58 26.27 -8.33
CA ASN A 28 17.91 25.75 -9.51
C ASN A 28 17.69 24.22 -9.47
N ILE A 29 17.31 23.68 -8.31
CA ILE A 29 17.17 22.23 -8.11
C ILE A 29 16.31 21.54 -9.18
N LYS A 30 15.25 22.21 -9.66
CA LYS A 30 14.34 21.67 -10.68
C LYS A 30 15.01 21.43 -12.03
N ASN A 31 16.13 22.09 -12.30
CA ASN A 31 16.91 21.90 -13.52
C ASN A 31 17.91 20.75 -13.43
N LYS A 32 18.25 20.31 -12.21
CA LYS A 32 19.18 19.20 -11.97
C LYS A 32 18.59 17.89 -12.48
N VAL A 33 19.44 17.06 -13.09
CA VAL A 33 19.05 15.76 -13.64
C VAL A 33 18.43 14.88 -12.55
N GLN A 34 19.03 14.85 -11.36
CA GLN A 34 18.57 14.01 -10.24
C GLN A 34 17.17 14.36 -9.76
N TYR A 35 16.81 15.64 -9.76
CA TYR A 35 15.44 16.07 -9.45
C TYR A 35 14.46 15.62 -10.54
N LYS A 36 14.83 15.75 -11.81
CA LYS A 36 13.98 15.31 -12.93
C LYS A 36 13.76 13.80 -12.94
N VAL A 37 14.81 13.02 -12.63
CA VAL A 37 14.69 11.56 -12.49
C VAL A 37 13.78 11.21 -11.32
N TRP A 38 13.98 11.82 -10.15
CA TRP A 38 13.06 11.68 -9.01
C TRP A 38 11.62 12.01 -9.42
N GLU A 39 11.38 13.16 -10.03
CA GLU A 39 10.04 13.58 -10.44
C GLU A 39 9.41 12.58 -11.40
N ASN A 40 10.18 12.05 -12.37
CA ASN A 40 9.71 11.07 -13.34
C ASN A 40 9.32 9.73 -12.69
N ASP A 41 10.16 9.21 -11.79
CA ASP A 41 9.89 7.93 -11.15
C ASP A 41 8.74 8.02 -10.16
N TYR A 42 8.63 9.13 -9.42
CA TYR A 42 7.54 9.35 -8.49
C TYR A 42 6.22 9.76 -9.16
N ARG A 43 6.22 10.17 -10.43
CA ARG A 43 4.98 10.40 -11.22
C ARG A 43 4.16 9.15 -11.47
N LYS A 44 4.78 7.98 -11.33
CA LYS A 44 4.08 6.69 -11.37
C LYS A 44 3.33 6.40 -10.06
N VAL A 45 3.72 7.07 -8.97
CA VAL A 45 3.23 6.83 -7.59
C VAL A 45 2.28 7.92 -7.11
N TYR A 46 2.64 9.18 -7.35
CA TYR A 46 1.95 10.37 -6.87
C TYR A 46 1.37 11.19 -8.03
N ASN A 47 0.31 11.95 -7.74
CA ASN A 47 -0.30 12.82 -8.74
C ASN A 47 0.58 14.04 -9.03
N SER A 48 0.37 14.66 -10.18
CA SER A 48 1.23 15.77 -10.64
C SER A 48 1.21 16.98 -9.70
N ASN A 49 0.12 17.21 -8.96
CA ASN A 49 0.02 18.30 -7.99
C ASN A 49 0.72 18.00 -6.64
N GLU A 50 1.03 16.74 -6.37
CA GLU A 50 1.70 16.29 -5.14
C GLU A 50 3.23 16.23 -5.32
N LEU A 51 3.71 16.13 -6.57
CA LEU A 51 5.12 16.21 -6.92
C LEU A 51 5.62 17.64 -6.82
N ASN A 52 6.10 18.00 -5.64
CA ASN A 52 6.62 19.34 -5.37
C ASN A 52 7.88 19.27 -4.50
N LEU A 53 8.51 20.42 -4.29
CA LEU A 53 9.76 20.52 -3.53
C LEU A 53 9.59 20.11 -2.06
N HIS A 54 8.41 20.31 -1.50
CA HIS A 54 8.07 19.85 -0.16
C HIS A 54 8.18 18.33 -0.06
N LEU A 55 7.55 17.59 -0.98
CA LEU A 55 7.64 16.12 -1.03
C LEU A 55 9.08 15.65 -1.27
N TYR A 56 9.83 16.33 -2.15
CA TYR A 56 11.25 16.04 -2.38
C TYR A 56 12.08 16.17 -1.09
N ILE A 57 11.83 17.19 -0.27
CA ILE A 57 12.49 17.37 1.03
C ILE A 57 12.07 16.29 2.04
N LEU A 58 10.79 15.91 2.08
CA LEU A 58 10.34 14.82 2.96
C LEU A 58 10.99 13.48 2.57
N HIS A 59 11.08 13.17 1.28
CA HIS A 59 11.77 11.97 0.79
C HIS A 59 13.27 12.03 1.09
N SER A 60 13.92 13.19 0.95
CA SER A 60 15.34 13.32 1.27
C SER A 60 15.57 13.09 2.76
N VAL A 61 14.76 13.68 3.64
CA VAL A 61 14.84 13.45 5.09
C VAL A 61 14.72 11.96 5.43
N LEU A 62 13.74 11.25 4.86
CA LEU A 62 13.61 9.79 5.01
C LEU A 62 14.86 9.05 4.55
N TYR A 63 15.38 9.41 3.38
CA TYR A 63 16.57 8.81 2.80
C TYR A 63 17.80 8.94 3.70
N PHE A 64 18.07 10.14 4.21
CA PHE A 64 19.21 10.40 5.10
C PHE A 64 19.01 9.81 6.50
N LEU A 65 17.78 9.79 7.05
CA LEU A 65 17.50 9.09 8.30
C LEU A 65 17.74 7.57 8.18
N ALA A 66 17.43 6.98 7.04
CA ALA A 66 17.67 5.57 6.81
C ALA A 66 19.17 5.24 6.70
N GLN A 67 19.99 6.17 6.19
CA GLN A 67 21.45 6.04 6.25
C GLN A 67 21.98 6.07 7.69
N LEU A 68 21.45 6.95 8.56
CA LEU A 68 21.80 6.92 9.98
C LEU A 68 21.39 5.59 10.63
N PHE A 69 20.24 5.03 10.23
CA PHE A 69 19.78 3.74 10.73
C PHE A 69 20.72 2.61 10.31
N LEU A 70 21.16 2.58 9.04
CA LEU A 70 22.19 1.66 8.57
C LEU A 70 23.50 1.85 9.35
N SER A 71 23.95 3.08 9.54
CA SER A 71 25.17 3.38 10.29
C SER A 71 25.12 2.94 11.74
N ARG A 72 23.93 2.87 12.35
CA ARG A 72 23.77 2.46 13.74
C ARG A 72 23.58 0.96 13.88
N TYR A 73 22.76 0.34 13.04
CA TYR A 73 22.31 -1.03 13.28
C TYR A 73 22.86 -2.05 12.29
N VAL A 74 23.48 -1.61 11.20
CA VAL A 74 24.04 -2.47 10.16
C VAL A 74 25.56 -2.33 10.08
N LEU A 75 26.09 -1.12 10.20
CA LEU A 75 27.53 -0.83 10.27
C LEU A 75 27.96 -0.63 11.73
N GLU A 76 29.02 -1.31 12.17
CA GLU A 76 29.91 -1.00 13.33
C GLU A 76 29.30 -0.26 14.55
N ASP A 77 28.05 -0.57 14.94
CA ASP A 77 27.26 0.06 16.03
C ASP A 77 27.65 1.50 16.38
N ARG A 78 27.63 2.40 15.38
CA ARG A 78 28.13 3.77 15.57
C ARG A 78 27.10 4.61 16.33
N PRO A 79 27.54 5.48 17.26
CA PRO A 79 26.63 6.41 17.94
C PRO A 79 25.97 7.33 16.90
N VAL A 80 24.67 7.59 17.08
CA VAL A 80 23.95 8.54 16.22
C VAL A 80 24.62 9.90 16.40
N PRO A 81 25.17 10.49 15.33
CA PRO A 81 25.87 11.75 15.47
C PRO A 81 24.92 12.84 15.96
N SER A 82 25.41 13.68 16.88
CA SER A 82 24.66 14.83 17.36
C SER A 82 24.38 15.80 16.20
N CYS A 83 23.35 16.65 16.33
CA CYS A 83 23.07 17.71 15.36
C CYS A 83 24.28 18.62 15.07
N LYS A 84 25.25 18.70 16.00
CA LYS A 84 26.46 19.53 15.86
C LYS A 84 27.59 18.81 15.12
N ASN A 85 27.60 17.48 15.11
CA ASN A 85 28.70 16.67 14.55
C ASN A 85 28.33 15.94 13.24
N THR A 86 27.11 16.14 12.74
CA THR A 86 26.68 15.54 11.48
C THR A 86 27.09 16.47 10.33
N SER A 87 27.68 15.92 9.27
CA SER A 87 27.98 16.62 8.02
C SER A 87 27.50 15.79 6.83
N LEU A 88 27.32 16.40 5.66
CA LEU A 88 27.01 15.61 4.46
C LEU A 88 28.16 14.65 4.08
N GLN A 89 29.40 14.95 4.44
CA GLN A 89 30.50 14.00 4.23
C GLN A 89 30.34 12.70 5.03
N PHE A 90 29.74 12.76 6.23
CA PHE A 90 29.44 11.56 7.02
C PHE A 90 28.50 10.60 6.27
N PHE A 91 27.47 11.13 5.61
CA PHE A 91 26.54 10.35 4.79
C PHE A 91 27.22 9.73 3.56
N ARG A 92 28.14 10.45 2.91
CA ARG A 92 28.95 9.87 1.82
C ARG A 92 29.77 8.67 2.30
N LYS A 93 30.38 8.76 3.49
CA LYS A 93 31.12 7.63 4.09
C LYS A 93 30.22 6.41 4.31
N ILE A 94 29.01 6.60 4.84
CA ILE A 94 28.03 5.51 5.01
C ILE A 94 27.71 4.85 3.65
N GLN A 95 27.45 5.65 2.61
CA GLN A 95 27.16 5.12 1.28
C GLN A 95 28.31 4.28 0.72
N ILE A 96 29.55 4.73 0.89
CA ILE A 96 30.75 4.00 0.45
C ILE A 96 30.88 2.69 1.23
N GLU A 97 30.82 2.73 2.56
CA GLU A 97 30.98 1.55 3.41
C GLU A 97 29.92 0.48 3.13
N ILE A 98 28.66 0.88 2.96
CA ILE A 98 27.59 -0.04 2.56
C ILE A 98 27.84 -0.63 1.18
N LYS A 99 28.26 0.17 0.19
CA LYS A 99 28.59 -0.36 -1.15
C LYS A 99 29.76 -1.36 -1.08
N THR A 100 30.75 -1.11 -0.22
CA THR A 100 31.88 -2.03 -0.02
C THR A 100 31.47 -3.33 0.67
N GLN A 101 30.65 -3.26 1.73
CA GLN A 101 30.21 -4.45 2.46
C GLN A 101 29.12 -5.24 1.72
N PHE A 102 28.34 -4.59 0.84
CA PHE A 102 27.17 -5.14 0.17
C PHE A 102 27.16 -4.85 -1.35
N PRO A 103 28.21 -5.20 -2.11
CA PRO A 103 28.41 -4.74 -3.49
C PRO A 103 27.30 -5.20 -4.46
N ASN A 104 26.70 -6.36 -4.21
CA ASN A 104 25.66 -6.97 -5.07
C ASN A 104 24.26 -6.88 -4.46
N LYS A 105 23.99 -5.83 -3.66
CA LYS A 105 22.70 -5.65 -2.99
C LYS A 105 21.94 -4.44 -3.48
N GLU A 106 22.59 -3.59 -4.27
CA GLU A 106 21.94 -2.44 -4.88
C GLU A 106 21.13 -1.70 -3.79
N ILE A 107 21.81 -1.11 -2.81
CA ILE A 107 21.09 -0.40 -1.73
C ILE A 107 20.86 1.07 -2.10
N PHE A 108 21.76 1.67 -2.86
CA PHE A 108 21.77 3.10 -3.18
C PHE A 108 21.71 3.34 -4.70
N ASP A 109 20.74 2.71 -5.34
CA ASP A 109 20.64 2.56 -6.81
C ASP A 109 20.09 3.79 -7.51
N PHE A 110 19.79 4.81 -6.71
CA PHE A 110 19.26 6.09 -7.13
C PHE A 110 20.05 7.19 -6.45
N ASP A 111 20.26 8.28 -7.18
CA ASP A 111 21.06 9.42 -6.77
C ASP A 111 20.23 10.69 -6.59
N TYR A 112 18.90 10.56 -6.45
CA TYR A 112 17.93 11.66 -6.38
C TYR A 112 18.35 12.82 -5.46
N PHE A 113 19.01 12.50 -4.35
CA PHE A 113 19.38 13.45 -3.30
C PHE A 113 20.86 13.82 -3.31
N SER A 114 21.61 13.45 -4.34
CA SER A 114 23.00 13.88 -4.51
C SER A 114 23.19 15.40 -4.61
N PRO A 115 22.23 16.21 -5.12
CA PRO A 115 22.39 17.67 -5.14
C PRO A 115 22.57 18.31 -3.76
N TYR A 116 22.14 17.67 -2.67
CA TYR A 116 22.41 18.18 -1.32
C TYR A 116 23.90 18.31 -1.03
N PHE A 117 24.74 17.39 -1.56
CA PHE A 117 26.18 17.43 -1.35
C PHE A 117 26.89 18.54 -2.15
N GLU A 118 26.21 19.15 -3.12
CA GLU A 118 26.72 20.24 -3.95
C GLU A 118 26.38 21.63 -3.36
N LEU A 119 25.53 21.69 -2.33
CA LEU A 119 25.16 22.95 -1.68
C LEU A 119 26.38 23.59 -1.00
N HIS A 120 26.37 24.91 -0.86
CA HIS A 120 27.37 25.62 -0.04
C HIS A 120 27.35 25.11 1.41
N ALA A 121 28.51 25.09 2.07
CA ALA A 121 28.67 24.54 3.41
C ALA A 121 27.68 25.13 4.43
N GLU A 122 27.41 26.43 4.38
CA GLU A 122 26.41 27.09 5.25
C GLU A 122 24.98 26.61 4.97
N ASP A 123 24.63 26.42 3.70
CA ASP A 123 23.32 25.92 3.29
C ASP A 123 23.11 24.45 3.70
N GLN A 124 24.17 23.62 3.63
CA GLN A 124 24.13 22.22 4.07
C GLN A 124 23.76 22.09 5.56
N LYS A 125 24.22 23.02 6.41
CA LYS A 125 23.95 23.00 7.86
C LYS A 125 22.45 23.03 8.18
N TYR A 126 21.64 23.75 7.40
CA TYR A 126 20.18 23.81 7.63
C TYR A 126 19.52 22.44 7.42
N PHE A 127 19.88 21.76 6.34
CA PHE A 127 19.34 20.44 6.04
C PHE A 127 19.84 19.39 7.05
N VAL A 128 21.12 19.38 7.35
CA VAL A 128 21.70 18.43 8.31
C VAL A 128 21.15 18.63 9.72
N ARG A 129 20.92 19.87 10.14
CA ARG A 129 20.25 20.17 11.42
C ARG A 129 18.82 19.64 11.46
N LEU A 130 18.08 19.72 10.35
CA LEU A 130 16.74 19.12 10.26
C LEU A 130 16.79 17.60 10.40
N VAL A 131 17.67 16.93 9.66
CA VAL A 131 17.87 15.48 9.74
C VAL A 131 18.27 15.05 11.14
N GLY A 132 19.26 15.74 11.75
CA GLY A 132 19.73 15.44 13.11
C GLY A 132 18.64 15.61 14.17
N LYS A 133 17.82 16.66 14.07
CA LYS A 133 16.69 16.88 15.00
C LYS A 133 15.69 15.74 14.93
N LEU A 134 15.37 15.29 13.71
CA LEU A 134 14.43 14.20 13.50
C LEU A 134 15.02 12.84 13.87
N ALA A 135 16.33 12.66 13.72
CA ALA A 135 17.03 11.45 14.13
C ALA A 135 16.83 11.18 15.62
N SER A 136 16.97 12.21 16.47
CA SER A 136 16.74 12.05 17.91
C SER A 136 15.33 11.54 18.23
N SER A 137 14.28 12.12 17.63
CA SER A 137 12.91 11.63 17.81
C SER A 137 12.74 10.21 17.26
N PHE A 138 13.26 9.95 16.05
CA PHE A 138 13.12 8.68 15.35
C PHE A 138 13.78 7.51 16.10
N PHE A 139 15.01 7.67 16.58
CA PHE A 139 15.70 6.60 17.29
C PHE A 139 15.13 6.35 18.69
N ASN A 140 14.54 7.37 19.33
CA ASN A 140 13.94 7.27 20.65
C ASN A 140 12.48 6.78 20.65
N LEU A 141 11.88 6.54 19.47
CA LEU A 141 10.52 6.00 19.40
C LEU A 141 10.42 4.67 20.17
N PRO A 142 9.41 4.49 21.04
CA PRO A 142 9.22 3.27 21.82
C PRO A 142 8.61 2.10 21.02
N ILE A 143 8.90 2.02 19.71
CA ILE A 143 8.49 0.92 18.82
C ILE A 143 9.71 0.13 18.35
N LYS A 144 9.46 -1.11 17.92
CA LYS A 144 10.53 -1.95 17.34
C LYS A 144 11.13 -1.30 16.10
N ASN A 145 12.44 -1.44 15.95
CA ASN A 145 13.23 -0.76 14.93
C ASN A 145 12.70 -1.02 13.51
N GLU A 146 12.31 -2.25 13.20
CA GLU A 146 11.78 -2.65 11.89
C GLU A 146 10.44 -1.98 11.51
N TYR A 147 9.75 -1.31 12.45
CA TYR A 147 8.50 -0.58 12.19
C TYR A 147 8.66 0.95 12.27
N LYS A 148 9.88 1.45 12.55
CA LYS A 148 10.11 2.89 12.71
C LYS A 148 9.86 3.68 11.42
N PHE A 149 10.23 3.13 10.27
CA PHE A 149 10.01 3.79 8.98
C PHE A 149 8.53 3.90 8.62
N ASP A 150 7.74 2.86 8.86
CA ASP A 150 6.29 2.87 8.67
C ASP A 150 5.65 3.98 9.48
N TYR A 151 6.00 4.05 10.76
CA TYR A 151 5.51 5.07 11.68
C TYR A 151 5.90 6.47 11.19
N LEU A 152 7.16 6.64 10.79
CA LEU A 152 7.67 7.92 10.31
C LEU A 152 6.95 8.37 9.04
N ILE A 153 6.77 7.51 8.03
CA ILE A 153 6.06 7.86 6.79
C ILE A 153 4.61 8.24 7.08
N GLN A 154 3.93 7.49 7.94
CA GLN A 154 2.55 7.80 8.34
C GLN A 154 2.44 9.13 9.09
N SER A 155 3.52 9.53 9.78
CA SER A 155 3.60 10.77 10.54
C SER A 155 3.95 11.99 9.66
N ILE A 156 4.83 11.84 8.66
CA ILE A 156 5.27 12.97 7.83
C ILE A 156 4.46 13.18 6.55
N LEU A 157 3.92 12.11 5.95
CA LEU A 157 3.04 12.25 4.79
C LEU A 157 1.60 12.51 5.25
N SER A 158 0.80 13.22 4.45
CA SER A 158 -0.62 13.38 4.76
C SER A 158 -1.40 12.11 4.45
N SER A 159 -2.52 11.88 5.16
CA SER A 159 -3.43 10.77 4.86
C SER A 159 -3.97 10.86 3.43
N SER A 160 -4.27 12.07 2.94
CA SER A 160 -4.76 12.27 1.56
C SER A 160 -3.76 11.80 0.51
N MET A 161 -2.47 12.09 0.70
CA MET A 161 -1.43 11.68 -0.25
C MET A 161 -1.30 10.15 -0.25
N ARG A 162 -1.25 9.53 0.94
CA ARG A 162 -1.20 8.07 1.08
C ARG A 162 -2.41 7.36 0.48
N HIS A 163 -3.62 7.90 0.70
CA HIS A 163 -4.85 7.33 0.12
C HIS A 163 -4.82 7.33 -1.41
N LYS A 164 -4.30 8.39 -2.03
CA LYS A 164 -4.23 8.52 -3.49
C LYS A 164 -3.11 7.69 -4.10
N SER A 165 -1.98 7.54 -3.42
CA SER A 165 -0.89 6.63 -3.83
C SER A 165 -1.22 5.17 -3.52
N GLY A 166 -2.25 4.89 -2.72
CA GLY A 166 -2.64 3.55 -2.31
C GLY A 166 -1.76 2.97 -1.19
N GLU A 167 -1.05 3.81 -0.44
CA GLU A 167 -0.14 3.44 0.64
C GLU A 167 -0.91 3.19 1.95
N PHE A 168 -1.38 1.96 2.13
CA PHE A 168 -2.04 1.48 3.36
C PHE A 168 -1.10 0.53 4.13
N TYR A 169 -0.54 1.02 5.24
CA TYR A 169 0.32 0.20 6.09
C TYR A 169 -0.48 -0.84 6.85
N THR A 170 -0.17 -2.11 6.64
CA THR A 170 -0.87 -3.22 7.29
C THR A 170 -0.39 -3.39 8.74
N PRO A 171 -1.31 -3.38 9.73
CA PRO A 171 -1.00 -3.58 11.14
C PRO A 171 -0.14 -4.83 11.43
N PRO A 172 0.87 -4.75 12.32
CA PRO A 172 1.73 -5.89 12.65
C PRO A 172 0.96 -7.13 13.13
N PHE A 173 -0.08 -6.97 13.95
CA PHE A 173 -0.86 -8.12 14.46
C PHE A 173 -1.60 -8.87 13.33
N LEU A 174 -2.08 -8.15 12.31
CA LEU A 174 -2.78 -8.71 11.16
C LEU A 174 -1.80 -9.46 10.26
N VAL A 175 -0.67 -8.81 9.95
CA VAL A 175 0.42 -9.41 9.18
C VAL A 175 0.91 -10.70 9.85
N GLN A 176 1.14 -10.68 11.17
CA GLN A 176 1.55 -11.87 11.92
C GLN A 176 0.54 -13.01 11.80
N LYS A 177 -0.77 -12.74 11.92
CA LYS A 177 -1.80 -13.77 11.77
C LYS A 177 -1.84 -14.33 10.35
N MET A 178 -1.76 -13.48 9.34
CA MET A 178 -1.75 -13.88 7.93
C MET A 178 -0.53 -14.72 7.58
N VAL A 179 0.67 -14.30 8.00
CA VAL A 179 1.92 -15.06 7.80
C VAL A 179 1.88 -16.39 8.55
N LYS A 180 1.37 -16.41 9.78
CA LYS A 180 1.21 -17.66 10.56
C LYS A 180 0.30 -18.68 9.85
N PHE A 181 -0.76 -18.21 9.18
CA PHE A 181 -1.68 -19.07 8.44
C PHE A 181 -1.17 -19.44 7.04
N GLY A 182 -0.58 -18.47 6.33
CA GLY A 182 -0.26 -18.57 4.92
C GLY A 182 1.10 -19.17 4.62
N TYR A 183 2.15 -18.83 5.37
CA TYR A 183 3.54 -19.18 5.06
C TYR A 183 4.04 -20.43 5.80
N LYS A 184 4.67 -21.34 5.06
CA LYS A 184 5.45 -22.47 5.61
C LYS A 184 6.94 -22.27 5.34
N PHE A 185 7.78 -22.80 6.23
CA PHE A 185 9.23 -22.64 6.11
C PHE A 185 9.74 -23.16 4.76
N GLY A 186 10.55 -22.35 4.07
CA GLY A 186 11.18 -22.71 2.80
C GLY A 186 10.36 -22.36 1.55
N GLU A 187 9.08 -22.00 1.70
CA GLU A 187 8.21 -21.62 0.59
C GLU A 187 8.74 -20.38 -0.15
N LYS A 188 8.79 -20.47 -1.48
CA LYS A 188 9.09 -19.35 -2.36
C LYS A 188 7.94 -18.36 -2.33
N THR A 189 8.19 -17.20 -1.74
CA THR A 189 7.14 -16.24 -1.37
C THR A 189 7.43 -14.87 -1.95
N ILE A 190 6.40 -14.20 -2.48
CA ILE A 190 6.50 -12.83 -2.99
C ILE A 190 5.40 -11.94 -2.42
N ASP A 191 5.78 -10.73 -2.03
CA ASP A 191 4.86 -9.60 -1.88
C ASP A 191 5.01 -8.65 -3.08
N PRO A 192 4.03 -8.58 -4.00
CA PRO A 192 4.15 -7.81 -5.23
C PRO A 192 3.97 -6.29 -5.02
N CYS A 193 3.65 -5.86 -3.81
CA CYS A 193 3.40 -4.46 -3.45
C CYS A 193 3.83 -4.25 -1.99
N CYS A 194 5.11 -4.52 -1.74
CA CYS A 194 5.61 -4.77 -0.40
C CYS A 194 5.71 -3.53 0.49
N GLY A 195 5.64 -2.32 -0.09
CA GLY A 195 5.85 -1.08 0.64
C GLY A 195 7.20 -1.09 1.36
N THR A 196 7.17 -0.83 2.67
CA THR A 196 8.31 -0.90 3.59
C THR A 196 8.59 -2.30 4.15
N GLY A 197 7.82 -3.30 3.72
CA GLY A 197 8.16 -4.71 3.84
C GLY A 197 7.54 -5.46 5.00
N ASN A 198 6.44 -5.01 5.62
CA ASN A 198 5.88 -5.65 6.83
C ASN A 198 5.66 -7.16 6.73
N PHE A 199 5.11 -7.64 5.60
CA PHE A 199 4.95 -9.07 5.35
C PHE A 199 6.30 -9.79 5.29
N LEU A 200 7.26 -9.22 4.55
CA LEU A 200 8.61 -9.77 4.38
C LEU A 200 9.38 -9.81 5.70
N ILE A 201 9.38 -8.71 6.47
CA ILE A 201 9.92 -8.58 7.83
C ILE A 201 9.38 -9.69 8.72
N THR A 202 8.07 -9.92 8.70
CA THR A 202 7.43 -10.95 9.53
C THR A 202 7.83 -12.36 9.11
N ILE A 203 7.95 -12.62 7.81
CA ILE A 203 8.44 -13.90 7.27
C ILE A 203 9.91 -14.13 7.66
N PHE A 204 10.78 -13.12 7.49
CA PHE A 204 12.19 -13.16 7.88
C PHE A 204 12.34 -13.53 9.36
N LYS A 205 11.60 -12.84 10.24
CA LYS A 205 11.61 -13.13 11.68
C LYS A 205 11.13 -14.55 11.99
N LYS A 206 10.13 -15.05 11.25
CA LYS A 206 9.65 -16.44 11.41
C LYS A 206 10.71 -17.46 10.97
N ILE A 207 11.47 -17.17 9.91
CA ILE A 207 12.59 -18.02 9.44
C ILE A 207 13.75 -17.97 10.43
N LEU A 208 14.20 -16.79 10.84
CA LEU A 208 15.33 -16.62 11.76
C LEU A 208 15.11 -17.27 13.13
N ARG A 209 13.86 -17.24 13.62
CA ARG A 209 13.44 -17.88 14.88
C ARG A 209 13.20 -19.40 14.77
N SER A 210 13.26 -19.98 13.58
CA SER A 210 13.07 -21.43 13.44
C SER A 210 14.23 -22.20 14.11
N LYS A 211 13.98 -23.48 14.42
CA LYS A 211 15.00 -24.39 14.96
C LYS A 211 15.93 -24.98 13.88
N ASN A 212 15.79 -24.52 12.64
CA ASN A 212 16.52 -25.07 11.49
C ASN A 212 17.97 -24.56 11.49
N THR A 213 18.83 -25.25 10.76
CA THR A 213 20.24 -24.88 10.61
C THR A 213 20.38 -23.53 9.92
N MET A 214 21.54 -22.87 10.10
CA MET A 214 21.79 -21.58 9.45
C MET A 214 21.75 -21.68 7.92
N SER A 215 22.22 -22.80 7.35
CA SER A 215 22.17 -23.06 5.90
C SER A 215 20.73 -23.10 5.39
N GLU A 216 19.85 -23.86 6.07
CA GLU A 216 18.43 -23.93 5.72
C GLU A 216 17.73 -22.58 5.87
N LYS A 217 18.08 -21.79 6.90
CA LYS A 217 17.56 -20.44 7.09
C LYS A 217 17.97 -19.52 5.93
N ILE A 218 19.23 -19.53 5.53
CA ILE A 218 19.72 -18.74 4.39
C ILE A 218 18.98 -19.13 3.10
N ASN A 219 18.81 -20.43 2.85
CA ASN A 219 18.05 -20.90 1.68
C ASN A 219 16.59 -20.43 1.72
N ALA A 220 15.93 -20.51 2.87
CA ALA A 220 14.57 -20.02 3.04
C ALA A 220 14.47 -18.50 2.87
N LEU A 221 15.45 -17.72 3.35
CA LEU A 221 15.50 -16.26 3.17
C LEU A 221 15.71 -15.89 1.70
N ASN A 222 16.54 -16.63 0.97
CA ASN A 222 16.77 -16.46 -0.47
C ASN A 222 15.53 -16.79 -1.33
N ASN A 223 14.52 -17.43 -0.73
CA ASN A 223 13.23 -17.72 -1.35
C ASN A 223 12.19 -16.61 -1.14
N ILE A 224 12.55 -15.49 -0.50
CA ILE A 224 11.63 -14.38 -0.22
C ILE A 224 11.90 -13.21 -1.17
N TYR A 225 10.83 -12.71 -1.80
CA TYR A 225 10.87 -11.70 -2.85
C TYR A 225 9.92 -10.55 -2.51
N GLY A 226 10.26 -9.36 -2.96
CA GLY A 226 9.43 -8.16 -2.80
C GLY A 226 9.46 -7.28 -4.03
N CYS A 227 8.32 -6.68 -4.37
CA CYS A 227 8.23 -5.68 -5.42
C CYS A 227 7.41 -4.49 -4.95
N ASP A 228 7.76 -3.31 -5.42
CA ASP A 228 7.00 -2.09 -5.19
C ASP A 228 7.37 -1.06 -6.26
N ILE A 229 6.40 -0.22 -6.64
CA ILE A 229 6.61 0.84 -7.62
C ILE A 229 7.32 2.06 -7.01
N ASN A 230 7.25 2.23 -5.69
CA ASN A 230 7.90 3.31 -4.96
C ASN A 230 9.35 2.96 -4.61
N GLN A 231 10.31 3.66 -5.23
CA GLN A 231 11.75 3.45 -5.02
C GLN A 231 12.18 3.65 -3.55
N LEU A 232 11.55 4.58 -2.83
CA LEU A 232 11.88 4.83 -1.42
C LEU A 232 11.35 3.71 -0.53
N SER A 233 10.17 3.16 -0.83
CA SER A 233 9.65 1.98 -0.15
C SER A 233 10.58 0.77 -0.32
N ILE A 234 11.10 0.55 -1.54
CA ILE A 234 12.10 -0.48 -1.82
C ILE A 234 13.39 -0.27 -1.04
N PHE A 235 13.90 0.96 -1.03
CA PHE A 235 15.08 1.32 -0.25
C PHE A 235 14.90 1.00 1.24
N LEU A 236 13.78 1.42 1.83
CA LEU A 236 13.48 1.19 3.25
C LEU A 236 13.25 -0.29 3.56
N THR A 237 12.61 -1.04 2.66
CA THR A 237 12.49 -2.50 2.77
C THR A 237 13.87 -3.16 2.79
N LYS A 238 14.76 -2.81 1.85
CA LYS A 238 16.13 -3.32 1.79
C LYS A 238 16.85 -3.08 3.13
N ILE A 239 16.74 -1.88 3.68
CA ILE A 239 17.35 -1.52 4.99
C ILE A 239 16.76 -2.35 6.14
N ASN A 240 15.44 -2.45 6.22
CA ASN A 240 14.77 -3.25 7.26
C ASN A 240 15.20 -4.72 7.21
N LEU A 241 15.28 -5.31 6.02
CA LEU A 241 15.70 -6.70 5.86
C LEU A 241 17.18 -6.91 6.18
N LEU A 242 18.05 -5.98 5.80
CA LEU A 242 19.47 -6.01 6.17
C LEU A 242 19.65 -5.96 7.69
N TYR A 243 18.96 -5.04 8.37
CA TYR A 243 18.96 -4.96 9.83
C TYR A 243 18.58 -6.28 10.51
N LEU A 244 17.59 -7.00 9.97
CA LEU A 244 17.18 -8.28 10.55
C LEU A 244 18.20 -9.40 10.37
N ILE A 245 19.08 -9.34 9.37
CA ILE A 245 20.01 -10.43 9.06
C ILE A 245 21.43 -10.16 9.53
N THR A 246 21.84 -8.90 9.71
CA THR A 246 23.25 -8.54 9.99
C THR A 246 23.78 -9.13 11.30
N SER A 247 22.92 -9.33 12.30
CA SER A 247 23.27 -10.01 13.56
C SER A 247 23.32 -11.54 13.47
N HIS A 248 22.98 -12.12 12.32
CA HIS A 248 22.78 -13.56 12.18
C HIS A 248 23.53 -14.19 10.99
N ILE A 249 23.73 -13.46 9.91
CA ILE A 249 24.14 -14.00 8.61
C ILE A 249 25.15 -13.07 7.95
N THR A 250 26.23 -13.65 7.42
CA THR A 250 27.16 -12.93 6.56
C THR A 250 26.45 -12.44 5.29
N PRO A 251 26.47 -11.13 4.98
CA PRO A 251 25.72 -10.57 3.86
C PRO A 251 25.93 -11.21 2.49
N SER A 252 27.13 -11.75 2.23
CA SER A 252 27.50 -12.39 0.97
C SER A 252 26.67 -13.64 0.64
N LYS A 253 26.14 -14.34 1.65
CA LYS A 253 25.38 -15.60 1.48
C LYS A 253 23.89 -15.37 1.16
N PHE A 254 23.40 -14.15 1.37
CA PHE A 254 21.99 -13.81 1.25
C PHE A 254 21.71 -13.05 -0.07
N LYS A 255 20.64 -13.41 -0.78
CA LYS A 255 20.15 -12.70 -1.97
C LYS A 255 19.05 -11.73 -1.53
N LEU A 256 19.23 -10.44 -1.78
CA LEU A 256 18.24 -9.42 -1.43
C LEU A 256 17.29 -9.20 -2.62
N ASN A 257 16.32 -10.09 -2.78
CA ASN A 257 15.42 -10.15 -3.94
C ASN A 257 14.28 -9.11 -3.86
N ILE A 258 14.63 -7.84 -3.70
CA ILE A 258 13.69 -6.73 -3.54
C ILE A 258 13.84 -5.75 -4.71
N PHE A 259 12.79 -5.59 -5.50
CA PHE A 259 12.85 -4.95 -6.81
C PHE A 259 11.91 -3.74 -6.93
N ASN A 260 12.40 -2.64 -7.50
CA ASN A 260 11.53 -1.54 -7.92
C ASN A 260 10.94 -1.85 -9.30
N ILE A 261 9.63 -2.13 -9.34
CA ILE A 261 8.93 -2.51 -10.56
C ILE A 261 7.41 -2.35 -10.40
N ASP A 262 6.71 -2.02 -11.49
CA ASP A 262 5.25 -2.14 -11.53
C ASP A 262 4.84 -3.60 -11.74
N SER A 263 4.60 -4.32 -10.65
CA SER A 263 4.25 -5.73 -10.68
C SER A 263 2.86 -6.02 -11.26
N LEU A 264 1.99 -5.01 -11.43
CA LEU A 264 0.67 -5.18 -12.04
C LEU A 264 0.75 -5.10 -13.56
N PHE A 265 1.46 -4.10 -14.08
CA PHE A 265 1.73 -3.94 -15.52
C PHE A 265 3.05 -4.62 -15.90
N PHE A 266 3.25 -5.84 -15.40
CA PHE A 266 4.51 -6.60 -15.50
C PHE A 266 5.13 -6.60 -16.91
N ALA A 267 4.31 -6.81 -17.94
CA ALA A 267 4.74 -6.89 -19.34
C ALA A 267 5.25 -5.55 -19.92
N GLU A 268 4.89 -4.42 -19.31
CA GLU A 268 5.23 -3.06 -19.77
C GLU A 268 6.49 -2.49 -19.09
N ASN A 269 7.02 -3.18 -18.07
CA ASN A 269 8.32 -2.83 -17.51
C ASN A 269 9.44 -3.22 -18.47
N ASP A 270 10.65 -2.73 -18.21
CA ASP A 270 11.87 -3.15 -18.87
C ASP A 270 13.01 -3.26 -17.85
N GLY A 271 14.13 -3.86 -18.24
CA GLY A 271 15.34 -3.98 -17.42
C GLY A 271 15.45 -5.25 -16.56
N ILE A 272 16.53 -5.31 -15.77
CA ILE A 272 17.00 -6.52 -15.08
C ILE A 272 15.95 -7.08 -14.11
N ALA A 273 15.23 -6.22 -13.39
CA ALA A 273 14.18 -6.66 -12.46
C ALA A 273 13.09 -7.47 -13.17
N LYS A 274 12.66 -7.05 -14.37
CA LYS A 274 11.68 -7.78 -15.18
C LYS A 274 12.24 -9.11 -15.66
N GLU A 275 13.46 -9.13 -16.19
CA GLU A 275 14.10 -10.36 -16.67
C GLU A 275 14.22 -11.39 -15.54
N TYR A 276 14.68 -10.93 -14.38
CA TYR A 276 14.83 -11.76 -13.19
C TYR A 276 13.49 -12.33 -12.71
N LEU A 277 12.46 -11.48 -12.57
CA LEU A 277 11.13 -11.94 -12.17
C LEU A 277 10.46 -12.81 -13.23
N THR A 278 10.75 -12.61 -14.52
CA THR A 278 10.24 -13.44 -15.62
C THR A 278 10.83 -14.85 -15.52
N ALA A 279 12.13 -14.97 -15.24
CA ALA A 279 12.79 -16.25 -14.99
C ALA A 279 12.22 -16.98 -13.75
N HIS A 280 11.57 -16.26 -12.84
CA HIS A 280 10.94 -16.77 -11.63
C HIS A 280 9.40 -16.82 -11.73
N SER A 281 8.83 -16.55 -12.91
CA SER A 281 7.38 -16.53 -13.13
C SER A 281 6.76 -17.91 -12.91
N ASN A 282 5.54 -17.95 -12.37
CA ASN A 282 4.83 -19.19 -12.05
C ASN A 282 5.59 -20.18 -11.14
N GLN A 283 6.50 -19.70 -10.29
CA GLN A 283 7.27 -20.54 -9.36
C GLN A 283 6.98 -20.24 -7.88
N PHE A 284 6.08 -19.30 -7.57
CA PHE A 284 5.84 -18.88 -6.18
C PHE A 284 4.78 -19.77 -5.50
N ASP A 285 5.15 -20.36 -4.36
CA ASP A 285 4.27 -21.11 -3.45
C ASP A 285 3.22 -20.20 -2.80
N LEU A 286 3.61 -18.96 -2.47
CA LEU A 286 2.79 -18.00 -1.78
C LEU A 286 2.95 -16.59 -2.38
N VAL A 287 1.83 -15.96 -2.69
CA VAL A 287 1.74 -14.52 -2.93
C VAL A 287 0.94 -13.90 -1.78
N ILE A 288 1.55 -12.99 -1.04
CA ILE A 288 0.97 -12.40 0.19
C ILE A 288 1.28 -10.92 0.24
N GLY A 289 0.32 -10.09 0.67
CA GLY A 289 0.53 -8.64 0.67
C GLY A 289 -0.75 -7.83 0.87
N ASN A 290 -0.59 -6.51 0.78
CA ASN A 290 -1.69 -5.55 0.78
C ASN A 290 -1.63 -4.69 -0.49
N PRO A 291 -2.25 -5.13 -1.60
CA PRO A 291 -2.28 -4.34 -2.83
C PRO A 291 -3.04 -3.02 -2.65
N PRO A 292 -2.77 -2.00 -3.48
CA PRO A 292 -3.33 -0.67 -3.30
C PRO A 292 -4.85 -0.61 -3.50
N TRP A 293 -5.53 0.22 -2.70
CA TRP A 293 -7.00 0.33 -2.66
C TRP A 293 -7.55 1.59 -3.34
N TYR A 294 -7.10 1.86 -4.56
CA TYR A 294 -7.72 2.85 -5.42
C TYR A 294 -8.41 2.19 -6.62
N THR A 295 -9.19 2.97 -7.34
CA THR A 295 -10.01 2.49 -8.45
C THR A 295 -9.57 3.12 -9.77
N TYR A 296 -10.11 2.58 -10.88
CA TYR A 296 -9.93 3.16 -12.22
C TYR A 296 -10.16 4.67 -12.23
N ARG A 297 -11.10 5.18 -11.42
CA ARG A 297 -11.42 6.61 -11.43
C ARG A 297 -10.29 7.49 -10.92
N ASP A 298 -9.44 6.96 -10.05
CA ASP A 298 -8.42 7.70 -9.31
C ASP A 298 -7.14 7.87 -10.13
N LEU A 299 -6.98 7.07 -11.20
CA LEU A 299 -5.88 7.18 -12.15
C LEU A 299 -5.96 8.45 -13.00
N GLU A 300 -4.90 9.25 -12.99
CA GLU A 300 -4.76 10.46 -13.83
C GLU A 300 -4.25 10.13 -15.24
N LEU A 301 -3.32 9.18 -15.38
CA LEU A 301 -2.69 8.85 -16.65
C LEU A 301 -3.62 8.04 -17.57
N LEU A 302 -3.85 8.53 -18.79
CA LEU A 302 -4.69 7.86 -19.79
C LEU A 302 -4.18 6.48 -20.17
N ASN A 303 -2.85 6.29 -20.23
CA ASN A 303 -2.25 4.99 -20.52
C ASN A 303 -2.53 3.98 -19.41
N ALA A 304 -2.32 4.36 -18.14
CA ALA A 304 -2.66 3.51 -16.99
C ALA A 304 -4.13 3.07 -17.02
N GLN A 305 -5.05 3.99 -17.33
CA GLN A 305 -6.46 3.67 -17.50
C GLN A 305 -6.72 2.64 -18.63
N LYS A 306 -6.10 2.82 -19.80
CA LYS A 306 -6.20 1.85 -20.91
C LYS A 306 -5.71 0.47 -20.48
N ASN A 307 -4.59 0.42 -19.75
CA ASN A 307 -3.98 -0.82 -19.28
C ASN A 307 -4.84 -1.54 -18.24
N VAL A 308 -5.43 -0.81 -17.27
CA VAL A 308 -6.40 -1.36 -16.30
C VAL A 308 -7.58 -2.02 -17.02
N LYS A 309 -8.15 -1.36 -18.05
CA LYS A 309 -9.24 -1.93 -18.84
C LYS A 309 -8.80 -3.17 -19.62
N LYS A 310 -7.59 -3.17 -20.18
CA LYS A 310 -6.99 -4.29 -20.91
C LYS A 310 -6.78 -5.50 -19.98
N LEU A 311 -6.19 -5.29 -18.80
CA LEU A 311 -6.00 -6.33 -17.78
C LEU A 311 -7.34 -6.88 -17.27
N ALA A 312 -8.30 -6.01 -16.94
CA ALA A 312 -9.62 -6.45 -16.49
C ALA A 312 -10.32 -7.33 -17.55
N LYS A 313 -10.14 -7.01 -18.85
CA LYS A 313 -10.64 -7.83 -19.96
C LYS A 313 -9.87 -9.16 -20.04
N LYS A 314 -8.53 -9.14 -20.00
CA LYS A 314 -7.66 -10.32 -20.02
C LYS A 314 -8.02 -11.31 -18.90
N PHE A 315 -8.17 -10.82 -17.67
CA PHE A 315 -8.52 -11.63 -16.51
C PHE A 315 -10.00 -12.03 -16.46
N LYS A 316 -10.80 -11.61 -17.45
CA LYS A 316 -12.25 -11.83 -17.54
C LYS A 316 -13.04 -11.27 -16.33
N ILE A 317 -12.52 -10.26 -15.63
CA ILE A 317 -13.20 -9.60 -14.50
C ILE A 317 -13.78 -8.22 -14.82
N LYS A 318 -13.60 -7.70 -16.05
CA LYS A 318 -14.12 -6.39 -16.48
C LYS A 318 -15.65 -6.28 -16.26
N PRO A 319 -16.13 -5.36 -15.42
CA PRO A 319 -17.55 -5.23 -15.12
C PRO A 319 -18.36 -4.66 -16.29
N SER A 320 -19.68 -4.61 -16.10
CA SER A 320 -20.60 -3.90 -17.00
C SER A 320 -20.24 -2.41 -17.11
N SER A 321 -20.66 -1.76 -18.21
CA SER A 321 -20.33 -0.38 -18.56
C SER A 321 -20.55 0.62 -17.41
N LYS A 322 -21.67 0.49 -16.67
CA LYS A 322 -22.00 1.37 -15.55
C LYS A 322 -21.02 1.34 -14.37
N ASN A 323 -20.22 0.28 -14.26
CA ASN A 323 -19.31 0.03 -13.14
C ASN A 323 -17.83 0.12 -13.52
N ILE A 324 -17.49 0.52 -14.75
CA ILE A 324 -16.09 0.60 -15.22
C ILE A 324 -15.24 1.52 -14.35
N LEU A 325 -15.82 2.63 -13.86
CA LEU A 325 -15.09 3.59 -13.01
C LEU A 325 -14.71 3.01 -11.65
N ASN A 326 -15.39 1.95 -11.22
CA ASN A 326 -15.21 1.32 -9.91
C ASN A 326 -14.37 0.04 -9.99
N ILE A 327 -13.64 -0.20 -11.09
CA ILE A 327 -12.68 -1.31 -11.15
C ILE A 327 -11.61 -1.06 -10.09
N GLU A 328 -11.51 -1.94 -9.11
CA GLU A 328 -10.50 -1.88 -8.05
C GLU A 328 -9.16 -2.43 -8.55
N ILE A 329 -8.06 -1.75 -8.23
CA ILE A 329 -6.72 -2.19 -8.59
C ILE A 329 -6.31 -3.45 -7.83
N SER A 330 -6.64 -3.53 -6.54
CA SER A 330 -6.47 -4.73 -5.71
C SER A 330 -7.09 -6.00 -6.32
N SER A 331 -8.25 -5.88 -6.98
CA SER A 331 -8.89 -6.99 -7.71
C SER A 331 -8.07 -7.45 -8.92
N LEU A 332 -7.38 -6.54 -9.59
CA LEU A 332 -6.48 -6.88 -10.69
C LEU A 332 -5.21 -7.54 -10.17
N PHE A 333 -4.62 -7.04 -9.08
CA PHE A 333 -3.48 -7.68 -8.42
C PHE A 333 -3.78 -9.13 -8.03
N PHE A 334 -4.96 -9.41 -7.48
CA PHE A 334 -5.37 -10.75 -7.09
C PHE A 334 -5.35 -11.73 -8.28
N TYR A 335 -5.82 -11.31 -9.45
CA TYR A 335 -5.80 -12.14 -10.66
C TYR A 335 -4.43 -12.12 -11.37
N ALA A 336 -3.67 -11.02 -11.30
CA ALA A 336 -2.31 -10.93 -11.81
C ALA A 336 -1.38 -11.92 -11.09
N ALA A 337 -1.55 -12.07 -9.77
CA ALA A 337 -0.82 -13.05 -8.98
C ALA A 337 -1.02 -14.49 -9.48
N ARG A 338 -2.24 -14.85 -9.90
CA ARG A 338 -2.51 -16.15 -10.54
C ARG A 338 -1.77 -16.30 -11.86
N GLU A 339 -1.78 -15.26 -12.68
CA GLU A 339 -1.27 -15.31 -14.06
C GLU A 339 0.26 -15.25 -14.14
N TYR A 340 0.91 -14.50 -13.27
CA TYR A 340 2.33 -14.18 -13.40
C TYR A 340 3.22 -14.81 -12.32
N PHE A 341 2.71 -15.01 -11.10
CA PHE A 341 3.56 -15.38 -9.96
C PHE A 341 3.31 -16.81 -9.47
N LEU A 342 2.06 -17.19 -9.21
CA LEU A 342 1.75 -18.45 -8.54
C LEU A 342 2.10 -19.67 -9.38
N GLN A 343 2.78 -20.63 -8.76
CA GLN A 343 2.89 -21.98 -9.32
C GLN A 343 1.56 -22.75 -9.22
N LYS A 344 1.51 -23.94 -9.80
CA LYS A 344 0.36 -24.86 -9.68
C LYS A 344 0.07 -25.10 -8.19
N GLU A 345 -1.20 -24.97 -7.77
CA GLU A 345 -1.63 -25.09 -6.37
C GLU A 345 -1.09 -24.01 -5.40
N GLY A 346 -0.33 -23.03 -5.89
CA GLY A 346 0.17 -21.91 -5.11
C GLY A 346 -0.96 -21.12 -4.42
N LYS A 347 -0.64 -20.53 -3.28
CA LYS A 347 -1.59 -19.82 -2.41
C LYS A 347 -1.49 -18.33 -2.63
N ILE A 348 -2.62 -17.64 -2.60
CA ILE A 348 -2.69 -16.19 -2.52
C ILE A 348 -3.36 -15.79 -1.22
N PHE A 349 -2.84 -14.77 -0.55
CA PHE A 349 -3.47 -14.22 0.64
C PHE A 349 -3.32 -12.69 0.70
N PHE A 350 -4.35 -11.96 0.32
CA PHE A 350 -4.32 -10.50 0.26
C PHE A 350 -5.24 -9.84 1.26
N VAL A 351 -4.82 -8.68 1.76
CA VAL A 351 -5.73 -7.70 2.36
C VAL A 351 -6.37 -6.92 1.20
N ILE A 352 -7.70 -6.89 1.13
CA ILE A 352 -8.43 -6.25 0.04
C ILE A 352 -9.70 -5.58 0.56
N THR A 353 -10.25 -4.62 -0.18
CA THR A 353 -11.50 -3.99 0.20
C THR A 353 -12.65 -5.01 0.28
N LYS A 354 -13.57 -4.82 1.21
CA LYS A 354 -14.79 -5.62 1.34
C LYS A 354 -15.72 -5.44 0.14
N GLY A 355 -15.52 -4.40 -0.67
CA GLY A 355 -16.27 -4.15 -1.91
C GLY A 355 -16.25 -5.34 -2.88
N VAL A 356 -15.20 -6.17 -2.84
CA VAL A 356 -15.11 -7.36 -3.70
C VAL A 356 -16.17 -8.41 -3.40
N ILE A 357 -16.68 -8.49 -2.16
CA ILE A 357 -17.70 -9.49 -1.77
C ILE A 357 -19.15 -8.98 -1.93
N THR A 358 -19.39 -7.67 -1.88
CA THR A 358 -20.74 -7.08 -1.93
C THR A 358 -21.00 -6.25 -3.19
N GLY A 359 -19.99 -5.55 -3.71
CA GLY A 359 -20.14 -4.51 -4.72
C GLY A 359 -20.53 -5.03 -6.10
N SER A 360 -21.38 -4.29 -6.82
CA SER A 360 -21.83 -4.69 -8.15
C SER A 360 -20.72 -4.62 -9.22
N HIS A 361 -19.66 -3.83 -8.98
CA HIS A 361 -18.47 -3.75 -9.83
C HIS A 361 -17.61 -5.02 -9.75
N ALA A 362 -17.63 -5.74 -8.63
CA ALA A 362 -16.86 -6.95 -8.43
C ALA A 362 -17.62 -8.25 -8.79
N SER A 363 -18.78 -8.15 -9.45
CA SER A 363 -19.61 -9.34 -9.74
C SER A 363 -18.93 -10.41 -10.57
N ARG A 364 -18.00 -10.03 -11.44
CA ARG A 364 -17.22 -10.99 -12.23
C ARG A 364 -15.97 -11.48 -11.51
N PHE A 365 -15.41 -10.66 -10.62
CA PHE A 365 -14.32 -11.06 -9.74
C PHE A 365 -14.75 -12.22 -8.84
N ARG A 366 -15.98 -12.14 -8.29
CA ARG A 366 -16.60 -13.17 -7.42
C ARG A 366 -16.90 -14.50 -8.09
N ASN A 367 -16.68 -14.62 -9.40
CA ASN A 367 -16.69 -15.92 -10.04
C ASN A 367 -15.50 -16.78 -9.56
N PHE A 368 -14.47 -16.16 -8.98
CA PHE A 368 -13.22 -16.79 -8.52
C PHE A 368 -12.64 -17.78 -9.54
N ARG A 369 -12.72 -17.40 -10.83
CA ARG A 369 -12.30 -18.26 -11.94
C ARG A 369 -10.83 -18.64 -11.76
N GLY A 370 -10.48 -19.92 -11.89
CA GLY A 370 -9.10 -20.39 -11.71
C GLY A 370 -8.62 -20.39 -10.26
N PHE A 371 -9.53 -20.35 -9.30
CA PHE A 371 -9.22 -20.46 -7.88
C PHE A 371 -10.07 -21.54 -7.20
N LYS A 372 -9.54 -22.12 -6.13
CA LYS A 372 -10.24 -23.03 -5.23
C LYS A 372 -9.85 -22.76 -3.77
N ASN A 373 -10.49 -23.46 -2.84
CA ASN A 373 -10.19 -23.40 -1.40
C ASN A 373 -10.24 -21.98 -0.82
N ILE A 374 -11.16 -21.18 -1.34
CA ILE A 374 -11.34 -19.76 -1.01
C ILE A 374 -11.75 -19.64 0.46
N LYS A 375 -11.15 -18.71 1.19
CA LYS A 375 -11.52 -18.37 2.58
C LYS A 375 -11.50 -16.86 2.74
N ILE A 376 -12.45 -16.34 3.49
CA ILE A 376 -12.54 -14.90 3.77
C ILE A 376 -12.41 -14.68 5.27
N TRP A 377 -11.54 -13.76 5.66
CA TRP A 377 -11.51 -13.23 7.01
C TRP A 377 -12.18 -11.87 7.01
N MET A 378 -13.20 -11.72 7.85
CA MET A 378 -13.90 -10.46 8.09
C MET A 378 -13.59 -10.00 9.51
N PHE A 379 -13.81 -8.72 9.76
CA PHE A 379 -13.48 -8.10 11.03
C PHE A 379 -14.64 -7.30 11.59
N ASP A 380 -14.69 -7.16 12.91
CA ASP A 380 -15.62 -6.27 13.59
C ASP A 380 -15.25 -4.78 13.38
N GLN A 381 -16.08 -3.88 13.90
CA GLN A 381 -15.86 -2.44 13.77
C GLN A 381 -14.56 -1.96 14.45
N LYS A 382 -14.11 -2.62 15.53
CA LYS A 382 -12.87 -2.22 16.23
C LYS A 382 -11.70 -2.27 15.25
N ILE A 383 -11.60 -3.36 14.49
CA ILE A 383 -10.53 -3.58 13.52
C ILE A 383 -10.80 -2.85 12.20
N ASN A 384 -12.03 -2.82 11.70
CA ASN A 384 -12.32 -2.14 10.42
C ASN A 384 -12.01 -0.64 10.49
N ASN A 385 -12.14 -0.02 11.68
CA ASN A 385 -11.82 1.39 11.90
C ASN A 385 -10.32 1.74 11.81
N ILE A 386 -9.42 0.75 11.65
CA ILE A 386 -7.99 1.01 11.42
C ILE A 386 -7.78 1.70 10.06
N PHE A 387 -8.60 1.35 9.08
CA PHE A 387 -8.59 1.99 7.77
C PHE A 387 -9.90 2.74 7.57
N ASN A 388 -9.89 3.76 6.72
CA ASN A 388 -11.12 4.48 6.34
C ASN A 388 -11.99 3.67 5.36
N ILE A 389 -11.59 2.46 5.00
CA ILE A 389 -12.25 1.60 4.02
C ILE A 389 -12.40 0.22 4.67
N ASP A 390 -13.64 -0.29 4.69
CA ASP A 390 -13.93 -1.67 5.09
C ASP A 390 -13.10 -2.66 4.28
N PHE A 391 -12.41 -3.57 4.97
CA PHE A 391 -11.50 -4.52 4.35
C PHE A 391 -11.75 -5.96 4.83
N ILE A 392 -11.17 -6.91 4.10
CA ILE A 392 -11.15 -8.33 4.41
C ILE A 392 -9.75 -8.88 4.12
N CYS A 393 -9.45 -10.08 4.64
CA CYS A 393 -8.34 -10.88 4.09
C CYS A 393 -8.90 -12.03 3.26
N LEU A 394 -8.48 -12.11 2.00
CA LEU A 394 -8.96 -13.08 1.03
C LEU A 394 -7.84 -14.09 0.72
N PHE A 395 -8.07 -15.34 1.10
CA PHE A 395 -7.21 -16.47 0.79
C PHE A 395 -7.81 -17.29 -0.37
N ALA A 396 -6.97 -17.77 -1.28
CA ALA A 396 -7.35 -18.77 -2.27
C ALA A 396 -6.13 -19.60 -2.73
N GLN A 397 -6.37 -20.68 -3.47
CA GLN A 397 -5.33 -21.46 -4.15
C GLN A 397 -5.56 -21.45 -5.66
N LYS A 398 -4.47 -21.37 -6.43
CA LYS A 398 -4.49 -21.47 -7.90
C LYS A 398 -5.09 -22.81 -8.30
N SER A 399 -6.01 -22.79 -9.25
CA SER A 399 -6.61 -23.98 -9.85
C SER A 399 -6.51 -23.91 -11.37
N ASN A 400 -6.23 -25.05 -11.98
CA ASN A 400 -6.29 -25.19 -13.44
C ASN A 400 -7.74 -25.20 -13.95
N ASN A 401 -8.72 -25.42 -13.08
CA ASN A 401 -10.12 -25.39 -13.46
C ASN A 401 -10.60 -23.93 -13.60
N LEU A 402 -10.87 -23.55 -14.84
CA LEU A 402 -11.36 -22.24 -15.20
C LEU A 402 -12.90 -22.18 -15.30
N ALA A 403 -13.61 -23.29 -15.09
CA ALA A 403 -15.06 -23.31 -15.06
C ALA A 403 -15.60 -22.58 -13.83
N TYR A 404 -16.77 -21.97 -13.99
CA TYR A 404 -17.50 -21.42 -12.86
C TYR A 404 -18.10 -22.56 -12.02
N LYS A 405 -18.08 -22.43 -10.69
CA LYS A 405 -18.75 -23.36 -9.79
C LYS A 405 -20.11 -22.79 -9.39
N SER A 406 -21.19 -23.47 -9.79
CA SER A 406 -22.57 -23.08 -9.46
C SER A 406 -22.82 -23.09 -7.95
N ASN A 407 -22.33 -24.11 -7.24
CA ASN A 407 -22.52 -24.31 -5.80
C ASN A 407 -21.34 -23.76 -4.99
N LEU A 408 -21.10 -22.46 -5.11
CA LEU A 408 -20.00 -21.80 -4.43
C LEU A 408 -20.32 -21.60 -2.94
N GLU A 409 -19.63 -22.36 -2.09
CA GLU A 409 -19.67 -22.19 -0.64
C GLU A 409 -18.30 -21.70 -0.14
N ILE A 410 -18.30 -20.56 0.56
CA ILE A 410 -17.07 -19.92 1.03
C ILE A 410 -17.08 -19.83 2.55
N PRO A 411 -16.14 -20.50 3.24
CA PRO A 411 -15.92 -20.28 4.66
C PRO A 411 -15.50 -18.84 4.96
N VAL A 412 -16.26 -18.19 5.84
CA VAL A 412 -16.00 -16.86 6.36
C VAL A 412 -15.69 -16.95 7.84
N PHE A 413 -14.58 -16.33 8.25
CA PHE A 413 -14.09 -16.30 9.62
C PHE A 413 -14.20 -14.86 10.12
N LEU A 414 -15.05 -14.61 11.12
CA LEU A 414 -15.20 -13.28 11.71
C LEU A 414 -14.25 -13.14 12.91
N TYR A 415 -13.35 -12.17 12.84
CA TYR A 415 -12.37 -11.89 13.89
C TYR A 415 -12.66 -10.58 14.64
N THR A 416 -12.31 -10.57 15.91
CA THR A 416 -12.19 -9.39 16.78
C THR A 416 -10.79 -9.33 17.39
N THR A 417 -10.48 -8.30 18.18
CA THR A 417 -9.25 -8.18 18.96
C THR A 417 -9.50 -8.32 20.46
N ASN A 418 -8.47 -8.82 21.17
CA ASN A 418 -8.43 -8.85 22.64
C ASN A 418 -8.21 -7.47 23.29
N ALA A 419 -7.77 -6.46 22.52
CA ALA A 419 -7.38 -5.16 23.02
C ALA A 419 -7.99 -4.00 22.21
N LYS A 420 -8.02 -2.81 22.82
CA LYS A 420 -8.33 -1.54 22.13
C LYS A 420 -7.17 -1.16 21.22
N LEU A 421 -7.47 -0.67 20.01
CA LEU A 421 -6.48 -0.38 18.97
C LEU A 421 -6.00 1.08 19.01
N ASN A 422 -5.55 1.55 20.18
CA ASN A 422 -5.14 2.95 20.35
C ASN A 422 -3.77 3.25 19.72
N ASN A 423 -2.78 2.35 19.88
CA ASN A 423 -1.50 2.47 19.19
C ASN A 423 -0.98 1.10 18.74
N ILE A 424 -1.30 0.78 17.49
CA ILE A 424 -1.11 -0.54 16.85
C ILE A 424 0.37 -0.93 16.74
N TYR A 425 1.29 0.05 16.74
CA TYR A 425 2.73 -0.19 16.65
C TYR A 425 3.41 -0.41 18.01
N LEU A 426 2.79 0.01 19.11
CA LEU A 426 3.33 -0.14 20.47
C LEU A 426 2.87 -1.45 21.13
N ASP A 427 1.65 -1.90 20.85
CA ASP A 427 1.05 -3.00 21.59
C ASP A 427 1.32 -4.37 20.95
N ASN A 428 2.40 -5.00 21.42
CA ASN A 428 2.79 -6.36 21.01
C ASN A 428 1.81 -7.45 21.49
N LYS A 429 0.78 -7.14 22.28
CA LYS A 429 -0.19 -8.10 22.82
C LYS A 429 -1.50 -8.16 22.02
N ILE A 430 -1.67 -7.32 21.00
CA ILE A 430 -2.86 -7.36 20.13
C ILE A 430 -2.88 -8.70 19.38
N THR A 431 -3.97 -9.45 19.54
CA THR A 431 -4.19 -10.71 18.84
C THR A 431 -5.59 -10.79 18.25
N LEU A 432 -5.69 -11.48 17.10
CA LEU A 432 -6.97 -11.77 16.44
C LEU A 432 -7.63 -13.01 17.04
N ILE A 433 -8.81 -12.79 17.62
CA ILE A 433 -9.71 -13.80 18.22
C ILE A 433 -10.80 -14.14 17.21
N LEU A 434 -10.98 -15.42 16.91
CA LEU A 434 -12.09 -15.89 16.07
C LEU A 434 -13.40 -15.84 16.88
N GLN A 435 -14.38 -15.07 16.43
CA GLN A 435 -15.69 -15.00 17.08
C GLN A 435 -16.64 -16.08 16.55
N LYS A 436 -16.73 -16.18 15.22
CA LYS A 436 -17.62 -17.14 14.56
C LYS A 436 -17.09 -17.54 13.19
N LYS A 437 -17.56 -18.69 12.72
CA LYS A 437 -17.36 -19.21 11.37
C LYS A 437 -18.72 -19.37 10.70
N GLU A 438 -18.84 -18.86 9.48
CA GLU A 438 -20.05 -18.95 8.68
C GLU A 438 -19.72 -19.45 7.27
N ILE A 439 -20.73 -19.89 6.54
CA ILE A 439 -20.62 -20.20 5.11
C ILE A 439 -21.36 -19.12 4.34
N PHE A 440 -20.67 -18.51 3.39
CA PHE A 440 -21.28 -17.55 2.47
C PHE A 440 -21.53 -18.21 1.12
N ILE A 441 -22.67 -17.87 0.53
CA ILE A 441 -23.08 -18.31 -0.81
C ILE A 441 -23.41 -17.10 -1.68
N PRO A 442 -23.34 -17.22 -3.03
CA PRO A 442 -23.92 -16.23 -3.92
C PRO A 442 -25.39 -15.97 -3.61
N TYR A 443 -25.77 -14.69 -3.49
CA TYR A 443 -27.19 -14.32 -3.44
C TYR A 443 -27.93 -14.73 -4.71
N SER A 444 -27.31 -14.49 -5.87
CA SER A 444 -27.78 -15.01 -7.15
C SER A 444 -26.67 -14.97 -8.20
N VAL A 445 -26.84 -15.74 -9.26
CA VAL A 445 -25.90 -15.86 -10.36
C VAL A 445 -26.65 -15.58 -11.66
N ILE A 446 -26.16 -14.64 -12.45
CA ILE A 446 -26.75 -14.29 -13.75
C ILE A 446 -25.76 -14.65 -14.84
N GLN A 447 -26.19 -15.45 -15.81
CA GLN A 447 -25.43 -15.73 -17.02
C GLN A 447 -26.00 -14.92 -18.20
N LYS A 448 -25.11 -14.27 -18.95
CA LYS A 448 -25.45 -13.55 -20.20
C LYS A 448 -24.44 -13.92 -21.27
N GLY A 449 -24.80 -14.83 -22.17
CA GLY A 449 -23.85 -15.51 -23.04
C GLY A 449 -22.74 -16.17 -22.21
N ASP A 450 -21.47 -15.98 -22.59
CA ASP A 450 -20.31 -16.54 -21.89
C ASP A 450 -19.94 -15.84 -20.57
N LYS A 451 -20.70 -14.81 -20.19
CA LYS A 451 -20.40 -13.96 -19.05
C LYS A 451 -21.26 -14.36 -17.85
N VAL A 452 -20.60 -14.88 -16.83
CA VAL A 452 -21.19 -15.12 -15.51
C VAL A 452 -21.02 -13.89 -14.61
N PHE A 453 -22.08 -13.53 -13.88
CA PHE A 453 -22.10 -12.44 -12.91
C PHE A 453 -22.63 -12.95 -11.57
N THR A 454 -21.73 -13.22 -10.63
CA THR A 454 -22.06 -13.56 -9.24
C THR A 454 -22.43 -12.28 -8.47
N LYS A 455 -23.65 -12.20 -7.93
CA LYS A 455 -24.09 -11.09 -7.07
C LYS A 455 -23.37 -11.12 -5.72
N LYS A 456 -23.79 -10.27 -4.78
CA LYS A 456 -23.19 -10.21 -3.44
C LYS A 456 -23.16 -11.60 -2.79
N LEU A 457 -22.13 -11.87 -2.01
CA LEU A 457 -22.09 -13.04 -1.13
C LEU A 457 -22.87 -12.73 0.15
N ILE A 458 -23.67 -13.68 0.61
CA ILE A 458 -24.48 -13.57 1.83
C ILE A 458 -24.30 -14.82 2.70
N PRO A 459 -24.50 -14.72 4.02
CA PRO A 459 -24.55 -15.90 4.89
C PRO A 459 -25.59 -16.91 4.40
N LYS A 460 -25.25 -18.19 4.36
CA LYS A 460 -26.15 -19.27 3.93
C LYS A 460 -27.43 -19.32 4.79
N LEU A 461 -27.31 -19.03 6.10
CA LEU A 461 -28.44 -18.95 7.02
C LEU A 461 -29.38 -17.76 6.76
N GLU A 462 -28.92 -16.70 6.11
CA GLU A 462 -29.79 -15.59 5.70
C GLU A 462 -30.55 -15.90 4.42
N SER A 463 -30.03 -16.80 3.57
CA SER A 463 -30.67 -17.11 2.29
C SER A 463 -32.09 -17.67 2.44
N SER A 464 -32.35 -18.44 3.50
CA SER A 464 -33.69 -18.98 3.81
C SER A 464 -34.68 -17.93 4.31
N LYS A 465 -34.20 -16.75 4.70
CA LYS A 465 -35.03 -15.62 5.17
C LYS A 465 -35.40 -14.64 4.06
N LEU A 466 -34.82 -14.82 2.87
CA LEU A 466 -35.08 -13.95 1.73
C LEU A 466 -36.36 -14.41 1.05
N LEU A 467 -37.25 -13.45 0.76
CA LEU A 467 -38.50 -13.70 0.06
C LEU A 467 -38.23 -14.35 -1.32
N ALA A 468 -39.15 -15.22 -1.73
CA ALA A 468 -39.07 -16.00 -2.96
C ALA A 468 -39.02 -15.14 -4.23
N ASP A 469 -38.47 -15.77 -5.28
CA ASP A 469 -37.79 -15.20 -6.43
C ASP A 469 -38.59 -14.26 -7.34
N GLY A 470 -37.92 -13.19 -7.75
CA GLY A 470 -38.33 -12.34 -8.86
C GLY A 470 -37.39 -11.16 -9.05
N GLU A 471 -37.17 -10.78 -10.30
CA GLU A 471 -36.59 -9.47 -10.56
C GLU A 471 -37.61 -8.41 -10.13
N SER A 472 -37.28 -7.58 -9.14
CA SER A 472 -38.18 -6.50 -8.70
C SER A 472 -38.68 -5.73 -9.92
N TYR A 473 -40.00 -5.50 -9.98
CA TYR A 473 -40.65 -4.68 -11.01
C TYR A 473 -39.91 -3.35 -11.23
N TYR A 474 -39.42 -2.74 -10.15
CA TYR A 474 -38.69 -1.47 -10.20
C TYR A 474 -37.24 -1.58 -10.70
N LYS A 475 -36.67 -2.77 -10.89
CA LYS A 475 -35.24 -2.91 -11.27
C LYS A 475 -34.92 -2.24 -12.59
N LYS A 476 -35.85 -2.23 -13.55
CA LYS A 476 -35.69 -1.49 -14.82
C LYS A 476 -35.66 0.02 -14.62
N CYS A 477 -36.30 0.53 -13.57
CA CYS A 477 -36.31 1.94 -13.18
C CYS A 477 -35.01 2.38 -12.47
N PHE A 478 -34.19 1.44 -11.97
CA PHE A 478 -32.92 1.75 -11.30
C PHE A 478 -31.72 1.56 -12.23
N HIS A 479 -31.15 2.66 -12.71
CA HIS A 479 -29.94 2.60 -13.56
C HIS A 479 -28.68 2.14 -12.80
N LYS A 480 -28.51 2.54 -11.54
CA LYS A 480 -27.33 2.21 -10.72
C LYS A 480 -27.62 1.49 -9.38
N GLY A 481 -28.84 0.98 -9.17
CA GLY A 481 -29.23 0.43 -7.86
C GLY A 481 -29.34 1.54 -6.82
N ALA A 482 -29.19 1.21 -5.52
CA ALA A 482 -28.99 2.22 -4.48
C ALA A 482 -27.61 2.87 -4.67
N ASP A 483 -27.58 3.97 -5.40
CA ASP A 483 -26.40 4.78 -5.68
C ASP A 483 -26.78 6.25 -5.48
N LEU A 484 -25.82 7.07 -5.03
CA LEU A 484 -25.97 8.51 -4.82
C LEU A 484 -25.91 9.29 -6.16
N ASN A 485 -26.28 8.66 -7.28
CA ASN A 485 -26.27 9.26 -8.60
C ASN A 485 -27.69 9.31 -9.20
N PRO A 486 -28.13 10.43 -9.80
CA PRO A 486 -27.38 11.68 -9.93
C PRO A 486 -27.21 12.34 -8.55
N ARG A 487 -26.05 12.96 -8.35
CA ARG A 487 -25.62 13.53 -7.07
C ARG A 487 -26.47 14.74 -6.74
N SER A 488 -27.63 14.54 -6.11
CA SER A 488 -28.42 15.63 -5.54
C SER A 488 -27.68 16.34 -4.40
N LEU A 489 -26.60 15.72 -3.89
CA LEU A 489 -25.68 16.27 -2.90
C LEU A 489 -24.43 16.83 -3.59
N ILE A 490 -24.17 18.10 -3.34
CA ILE A 490 -22.97 18.79 -3.82
C ILE A 490 -21.81 18.42 -2.88
N PHE A 491 -20.79 17.73 -3.42
CA PHE A 491 -19.58 17.44 -2.65
C PHE A 491 -18.80 18.74 -2.40
N VAL A 492 -18.53 19.01 -1.12
CA VAL A 492 -17.84 20.22 -0.67
C VAL A 492 -16.48 19.88 -0.06
N ILE A 493 -15.48 20.69 -0.34
CA ILE A 493 -14.28 20.83 0.49
C ILE A 493 -14.66 21.76 1.63
N LYS A 494 -14.46 21.31 2.87
CA LYS A 494 -14.86 22.05 4.06
C LYS A 494 -13.67 22.61 4.84
N GLU A 495 -13.82 23.84 5.32
CA GLU A 495 -12.94 24.53 6.26
C GLU A 495 -13.82 24.94 7.45
N ILE A 496 -13.52 24.42 8.64
CA ILE A 496 -14.29 24.72 9.85
C ILE A 496 -13.90 26.13 10.30
N LEU A 497 -14.88 27.05 10.33
CA LEU A 497 -14.67 28.41 10.84
C LEU A 497 -14.99 28.46 12.34
N THR A 498 -16.12 27.85 12.72
CA THR A 498 -16.59 27.72 14.11
C THR A 498 -17.30 26.38 14.30
N ASP A 499 -17.71 26.05 15.53
CA ASP A 499 -18.47 24.82 15.83
C ASP A 499 -19.81 24.73 15.06
N LYS A 500 -20.34 25.86 14.58
CA LYS A 500 -21.61 25.92 13.84
C LYS A 500 -21.45 26.23 12.36
N LEU A 501 -20.38 26.94 11.96
CA LEU A 501 -20.21 27.44 10.59
C LEU A 501 -19.04 26.78 9.89
N ILE A 502 -19.32 26.33 8.67
CA ILE A 502 -18.38 25.65 7.79
C ILE A 502 -18.30 26.41 6.48
N LYS A 503 -17.09 26.79 6.10
CA LYS A 503 -16.81 27.33 4.77
C LYS A 503 -16.66 26.17 3.79
N ILE A 504 -17.37 26.26 2.68
CA ILE A 504 -17.47 25.24 1.66
C ILE A 504 -16.98 25.74 0.30
N ASN A 505 -16.28 24.86 -0.40
CA ASN A 505 -15.91 25.03 -1.80
C ASN A 505 -16.34 23.80 -2.60
N PRO A 506 -16.66 23.93 -3.90
CA PRO A 506 -16.89 22.78 -4.75
C PRO A 506 -15.68 21.85 -4.75
N ASP A 507 -15.92 20.56 -4.60
CA ASP A 507 -14.87 19.57 -4.79
C ASP A 507 -14.51 19.48 -6.28
N ASP A 508 -13.31 19.93 -6.63
CA ASP A 508 -12.80 19.96 -8.01
C ASP A 508 -12.84 18.60 -8.72
N ARG A 509 -12.82 17.49 -7.96
CA ARG A 509 -12.94 16.14 -8.51
C ARG A 509 -14.28 15.88 -9.20
N VAL A 510 -15.34 16.61 -8.81
CA VAL A 510 -16.66 16.52 -9.44
C VAL A 510 -16.58 17.02 -10.89
N PHE A 511 -15.87 18.14 -11.11
CA PHE A 511 -15.86 18.84 -12.39
C PHE A 511 -14.92 18.22 -13.43
N LYS A 512 -13.87 17.49 -13.01
CA LYS A 512 -12.95 16.79 -13.93
C LYS A 512 -13.65 15.87 -14.94
N ARG A 513 -14.86 15.37 -14.65
CA ARG A 513 -15.63 14.46 -15.51
C ARG A 513 -17.12 14.80 -15.59
N ALA A 514 -17.52 15.97 -15.09
CA ALA A 514 -18.89 16.42 -15.18
C ALA A 514 -19.25 16.68 -16.65
N LYS A 515 -20.51 16.44 -17.00
CA LYS A 515 -21.08 16.80 -18.30
C LYS A 515 -22.09 17.92 -18.08
N LYS A 516 -22.24 18.80 -19.07
CA LYS A 516 -23.30 19.81 -19.08
C LYS A 516 -24.66 19.17 -18.71
N PRO A 517 -25.46 19.82 -17.83
CA PRO A 517 -25.24 21.14 -17.22
C PRO A 517 -24.43 21.13 -15.89
N TRP A 518 -23.94 19.98 -15.44
CA TRP A 518 -23.34 19.77 -14.11
C TRP A 518 -21.85 20.11 -14.02
N ASP A 519 -21.27 20.66 -15.09
CA ASP A 519 -19.86 21.09 -15.19
C ASP A 519 -19.61 22.51 -14.66
N LYS A 520 -20.67 23.22 -14.24
CA LYS A 520 -20.58 24.56 -13.68
C LYS A 520 -20.32 24.56 -12.17
N LYS A 521 -19.37 25.38 -11.72
CA LYS A 521 -19.15 25.68 -10.30
C LYS A 521 -20.16 26.74 -9.85
N PHE A 522 -21.16 26.33 -9.07
CA PHE A 522 -22.26 27.22 -8.66
C PHE A 522 -21.94 28.10 -7.44
N TYR A 523 -20.84 27.84 -6.72
CA TYR A 523 -20.48 28.54 -5.49
C TYR A 523 -18.96 28.50 -5.28
N LYS A 524 -18.42 29.42 -4.46
CA LYS A 524 -16.99 29.47 -4.10
C LYS A 524 -16.85 30.22 -2.78
N ASN A 525 -16.18 29.62 -1.80
CA ASN A 525 -15.98 30.19 -0.46
C ASN A 525 -17.28 30.56 0.27
N ASN A 526 -18.37 29.81 0.04
CA ASN A 526 -19.64 30.06 0.72
C ASN A 526 -19.59 29.50 2.14
N THR A 527 -20.35 30.08 3.06
CA THR A 527 -20.48 29.58 4.44
C THR A 527 -21.84 28.92 4.61
N VAL A 528 -21.87 27.75 5.24
CA VAL A 528 -23.09 27.00 5.57
C VAL A 528 -23.04 26.52 7.01
N GLU A 529 -24.19 26.17 7.57
CA GLU A 529 -24.25 25.57 8.90
C GLU A 529 -23.77 24.11 8.85
N GLY A 530 -22.98 23.72 9.85
CA GLY A 530 -22.35 22.40 9.92
C GLY A 530 -23.33 21.25 9.97
N GLN A 531 -24.56 21.47 10.45
CA GLN A 531 -25.62 20.47 10.49
C GLN A 531 -26.08 19.99 9.09
N TYR A 532 -25.84 20.79 8.05
CA TYR A 532 -26.15 20.43 6.67
C TYR A 532 -24.99 19.73 5.95
N ILE A 533 -23.88 19.47 6.66
CA ILE A 533 -22.73 18.74 6.12
C ILE A 533 -22.76 17.28 6.58
N PHE A 534 -23.22 16.41 5.67
CA PHE A 534 -23.26 14.96 5.86
C PHE A 534 -21.88 14.33 5.60
N LYS A 535 -21.52 13.30 6.38
CA LYS A 535 -20.21 12.64 6.33
C LYS A 535 -20.29 11.20 5.85
#